data_AF-A0A967K2M9-F1
#
_entry.id   AF-A0A967K2M9-F1
#
_cell.length_a   1.000
_cell.length_b   1.000
_cell.length_c   1.000
_cell.angle_alpha   90.00
_cell.angle_beta   90.00
_cell.angle_gamma   90.00
#
_symmetry.space_group_name_H-M   'P 1'
#
loop_
_entity.id
_entity.type
_entity.pdbx_description
1 polymer ?
#
loop_
_entity_poly.entity_id
_entity_poly.type
_entity_poly.pdbx_seq_one_letter_code
_entity_poly.pdbx_strand_id
1 'polypeptide(L)'
;DRDTLAAYLSGSAEAVEQCRVHIDEWTPASVGWYVRWRMTIRFRRFRRGVDTESIGVSHVVFDRDGRVALHQDFWDAAGGLYEHVPLIGAVLRRIRQRL
;
A
#
# COMPACT_ATOMS: atom_id res chain seq x y z
N ASP A 1 -1.28 12.05 12.19
CA ASP A 1 -1.01 13.21 11.33
C ASP A 1 -0.11 12.77 10.16
N ARG A 2 0.23 13.68 9.23
CA ARG A 2 1.00 13.39 8.00
C ARG A 2 2.44 12.95 8.26
N ASP A 3 3.11 13.53 9.25
CA ASP A 3 4.53 13.25 9.53
C ASP A 3 4.68 11.85 10.14
N THR A 4 3.75 11.47 11.00
CA THR A 4 3.67 10.10 11.53
C THR A 4 3.54 9.06 10.40
N LEU A 5 2.69 9.32 9.39
CA LEU A 5 2.52 8.43 8.25
C LEU A 5 3.79 8.38 7.38
N ALA A 6 4.42 9.52 7.13
CA ALA A 6 5.66 9.59 6.35
C ALA A 6 6.81 8.80 7.00
N ALA A 7 6.96 8.92 8.33
CA ALA A 7 7.94 8.15 9.09
C ALA A 7 7.65 6.64 9.03
N TYR A 8 6.39 6.24 9.18
CA TYR A 8 5.97 4.84 9.03
C TYR A 8 6.30 4.28 7.64
N LEU A 9 5.93 5.00 6.58
CA LEU A 9 6.20 4.58 5.21
C LEU A 9 7.71 4.46 4.95
N SER A 10 8.50 5.41 5.44
CA SER A 10 9.96 5.39 5.32
C SER A 10 10.56 4.16 6.01
N GLY A 11 10.17 3.88 7.27
CA GLY A 11 10.63 2.69 7.99
C GLY A 11 10.18 1.38 7.32
N SER A 12 8.99 1.34 6.72
CA SER A 12 8.53 0.18 5.95
C SER A 12 9.37 -0.05 4.68
N ALA A 13 9.83 1.02 4.03
CA ALA A 13 10.66 0.94 2.84
C ALA A 13 12.06 0.38 3.13
N GLU A 14 12.62 0.62 4.33
CA GLU A 14 13.94 0.08 4.73
C GLU A 14 13.97 -1.45 4.81
N ALA A 15 12.81 -2.09 5.08
CA ALA A 15 12.67 -3.54 5.15
C ALA A 15 12.57 -4.20 3.76
N VAL A 16 12.29 -3.40 2.73
CA VAL A 16 12.09 -3.83 1.35
C VAL A 16 13.39 -3.68 0.57
N GLU A 17 13.80 -4.73 -0.13
CA GLU A 17 14.94 -4.71 -1.06
C GLU A 17 14.52 -4.14 -2.40
N GLN A 18 13.37 -4.59 -2.89
CA GLN A 18 12.78 -4.13 -4.14
C GLN A 18 11.26 -4.18 -4.03
N CYS A 19 10.60 -3.10 -4.47
CA CYS A 19 9.16 -3.09 -4.70
C CYS A 19 8.94 -2.67 -6.15
N ARG A 20 8.16 -3.45 -6.89
CA ARG A 20 7.74 -3.13 -8.25
C ARG A 20 6.23 -3.13 -8.29
N VAL A 21 5.65 -2.03 -8.74
CA VAL A 21 4.22 -1.93 -9.00
C VAL A 21 4.03 -1.82 -10.51
N HIS A 22 3.22 -2.70 -11.07
CA HIS A 22 2.76 -2.64 -12.44
C HIS A 22 1.30 -2.22 -12.44
N ILE A 23 1.00 -1.10 -13.10
CA ILE A 23 -0.38 -0.64 -13.30
C ILE A 23 -0.92 -1.40 -14.52
N ASP A 24 -1.96 -2.20 -14.29
CA ASP A 24 -2.55 -3.00 -15.36
C ASP A 24 -3.60 -2.19 -16.13
N GLU A 25 -4.46 -1.48 -15.41
CA GLU A 25 -5.49 -0.62 -15.98
C GLU A 25 -5.97 0.40 -14.96
N TRP A 26 -6.69 1.39 -15.45
CA TRP A 26 -7.42 2.36 -14.64
C TRP A 26 -8.76 2.64 -15.29
N THR A 27 -9.76 2.92 -14.46
CA THR A 27 -11.12 3.24 -14.91
C THR A 27 -11.71 4.37 -14.07
N PRO A 28 -12.49 5.29 -14.66
CA PRO A 28 -13.21 6.30 -13.90
C PRO A 28 -14.19 5.66 -12.90
N ALA A 29 -14.33 6.27 -11.73
CA ALA A 29 -15.39 5.99 -10.78
C ALA A 29 -16.41 7.15 -10.79
N SER A 30 -17.52 7.00 -10.04
CA SER A 30 -18.43 8.13 -9.78
C SER A 30 -17.72 9.31 -9.13
N VAL A 31 -16.69 9.04 -8.33
CA VAL A 31 -15.77 10.03 -7.76
C VAL A 31 -14.35 9.47 -7.85
N GLY A 32 -13.47 10.09 -8.64
CA GLY A 32 -12.07 9.67 -8.78
C GLY A 32 -11.87 8.47 -9.72
N TRP A 33 -10.94 7.59 -9.38
CA TRP A 33 -10.42 6.54 -10.25
C TRP A 33 -10.23 5.23 -9.50
N TYR A 34 -10.55 4.12 -10.15
CA TYR A 34 -10.06 2.80 -9.74
C TYR A 34 -8.84 2.43 -10.57
N VAL A 35 -7.79 1.94 -9.91
CA VAL A 35 -6.51 1.59 -10.54
C VAL A 35 -6.17 0.16 -10.17
N ARG A 36 -6.20 -0.76 -11.13
CA ARG A 36 -5.81 -2.15 -10.90
C ARG A 36 -4.31 -2.31 -11.09
N TRP A 37 -3.69 -3.06 -10.19
CA TRP A 37 -2.24 -3.22 -10.16
C TRP A 37 -1.81 -4.63 -9.72
N ARG A 38 -0.56 -4.95 -10.07
CA ARG A 38 0.20 -6.08 -9.55
C ARG A 38 1.46 -5.56 -8.92
N MET A 39 1.75 -6.03 -7.71
CA MET A 39 2.89 -5.62 -6.93
C MET A 39 3.77 -6.83 -6.64
N THR A 40 5.06 -6.70 -6.92
CA THR A 40 6.09 -7.68 -6.57
C THR A 40 7.02 -7.05 -5.54
N ILE A 41 7.13 -7.67 -4.36
CA ILE A 41 8.00 -7.23 -3.27
C ILE A 41 9.04 -8.30 -2.96
N ARG A 42 10.29 -7.87 -2.84
CA ARG A 42 11.40 -8.64 -2.27
C ARG A 42 11.83 -8.00 -0.97
N PHE A 43 11.85 -8.78 0.11
CA PHE A 43 12.27 -8.30 1.44
C PHE A 43 13.76 -8.57 1.68
N ARG A 44 14.44 -7.67 2.40
CA ARG A 44 15.90 -7.79 2.63
C ARG A 44 16.27 -8.96 3.54
N ARG A 45 15.40 -9.26 4.53
CA ARG A 45 15.68 -10.26 5.59
C ARG A 45 14.70 -11.43 5.59
N PHE A 46 13.48 -11.24 5.10
CA PHE A 46 12.45 -12.28 5.10
C PHE A 46 12.44 -13.02 3.75
N ARG A 47 12.37 -14.36 3.78
CA ARG A 47 12.44 -15.24 2.59
C ARG A 47 13.42 -14.71 1.53
N ARG A 48 14.66 -14.45 1.97
CA ARG A 48 15.67 -13.73 1.19
C ARG A 48 15.79 -14.34 -0.22
N GLY A 49 15.68 -13.48 -1.24
CA GLY A 49 15.74 -13.88 -2.65
C GLY A 49 14.43 -14.41 -3.24
N VAL A 50 13.33 -14.42 -2.48
CA VAL A 50 12.01 -14.81 -2.96
C VAL A 50 11.16 -13.57 -3.23
N ASP A 51 10.53 -13.55 -4.39
CA ASP A 51 9.54 -12.54 -4.75
C ASP A 51 8.18 -12.90 -4.19
N THR A 52 7.54 -11.93 -3.55
CA THR A 52 6.16 -12.03 -3.06
C THR A 52 5.28 -11.17 -3.96
N GLU A 53 4.24 -11.77 -4.52
CA GLU A 53 3.30 -11.07 -5.38
C GLU A 53 2.00 -10.77 -4.63
N SER A 54 1.41 -9.63 -4.97
CA SER A 54 0.06 -9.24 -4.55
C SER A 54 -0.63 -8.54 -5.70
N ILE A 55 -1.93 -8.77 -5.82
CA ILE A 55 -2.78 -8.09 -6.79
C ILE A 55 -3.75 -7.20 -6.04
N GLY A 56 -4.13 -6.08 -6.63
CA GLY A 56 -5.05 -5.18 -5.97
C GLY A 56 -5.67 -4.14 -6.88
N VAL A 57 -6.53 -3.34 -6.27
CA VAL A 57 -7.15 -2.16 -6.84
C VAL A 57 -7.08 -1.03 -5.82
N SER A 58 -6.69 0.15 -6.29
CA SER A 58 -6.70 1.38 -5.50
C SER A 58 -7.86 2.27 -5.93
N HIS A 59 -8.59 2.86 -4.99
CA HIS A 59 -9.49 3.98 -5.23
C HIS A 59 -8.77 5.29 -4.89
N VAL A 60 -8.63 6.16 -5.88
CA VAL A 60 -7.90 7.43 -5.75
C VAL A 60 -8.82 8.59 -6.13
N VAL A 61 -8.92 9.58 -5.24
CA VAL A 61 -9.65 10.83 -5.48
C VAL A 61 -8.67 11.99 -5.37
N PHE A 62 -8.75 12.91 -6.32
CA PHE A 62 -7.95 14.13 -6.33
C PHE A 62 -8.80 15.34 -5.95
N ASP A 63 -8.20 16.30 -5.25
CA ASP A 63 -8.82 17.61 -5.01
C ASP A 63 -8.67 18.53 -6.25
N ARG A 64 -9.17 19.77 -6.14
CA ARG A 64 -9.10 20.77 -7.21
C ARG A 64 -7.69 21.22 -7.55
N ASP A 65 -6.74 21.03 -6.63
CA ASP A 65 -5.32 21.34 -6.81
C ASP A 65 -4.54 20.14 -7.38
N GLY A 66 -5.22 19.05 -7.70
CA GLY A 66 -4.62 17.83 -8.23
C GLY A 66 -3.88 17.00 -7.18
N ARG A 67 -4.10 17.25 -5.88
CA ARG A 67 -3.52 16.45 -4.79
C ARG A 67 -4.41 15.28 -4.44
N VAL A 68 -3.81 14.18 -4.00
CA VAL A 68 -4.56 13.01 -3.55
C VAL A 68 -5.31 13.35 -2.26
N ALA A 69 -6.64 13.45 -2.36
CA ALA A 69 -7.56 13.67 -1.25
C ALA A 69 -7.98 12.34 -0.59
N LEU A 70 -8.01 11.25 -1.36
CA LEU A 70 -8.26 9.90 -0.88
C LEU A 70 -7.37 8.91 -1.63
N HIS A 71 -6.76 7.99 -0.89
CA HIS A 71 -6.12 6.80 -1.43
C HIS A 71 -6.55 5.61 -0.57
N GLN A 72 -7.30 4.67 -1.15
CA GLN A 72 -7.74 3.46 -0.47
C GLN A 72 -7.39 2.23 -1.30
N ASP A 73 -6.68 1.28 -0.68
CA ASP A 73 -6.20 0.07 -1.35
C ASP A 73 -7.01 -1.16 -0.93
N PHE A 74 -7.45 -1.93 -1.92
CA PHE A 74 -8.05 -3.25 -1.79
C PHE A 74 -7.11 -4.25 -2.46
N TRP A 75 -6.53 -5.16 -1.71
CA TRP A 75 -5.50 -6.06 -2.24
C TRP A 75 -5.62 -7.46 -1.67
N ASP A 76 -5.15 -8.44 -2.44
CA ASP A 76 -5.12 -9.83 -2.03
C ASP A 76 -3.94 -10.08 -1.09
N ALA A 77 -4.32 -10.42 0.13
CA ALA A 77 -3.46 -10.80 1.25
C ALA A 77 -2.89 -12.21 1.15
N ALA A 78 -3.50 -13.08 0.34
CA ALA A 78 -3.27 -14.53 0.36
C ALA A 78 -1.87 -14.96 -0.10
N GLY A 79 -1.14 -14.11 -0.85
CA GLY A 79 0.21 -14.38 -1.34
C GLY A 79 1.34 -14.32 -0.29
N GLY A 80 1.02 -14.13 0.99
CA GLY A 80 2.02 -14.01 2.07
C GLY A 80 2.46 -12.57 2.37
N LEU A 81 1.89 -11.58 1.68
CA LEU A 81 2.17 -10.17 1.96
C LEU A 81 1.56 -9.72 3.30
N TYR A 82 0.37 -10.21 3.66
CA TYR A 82 -0.35 -9.82 4.89
C TYR A 82 0.30 -10.30 6.18
N GLU A 83 0.96 -11.46 6.15
CA GLU A 83 1.74 -11.96 7.29
C GLU A 83 2.97 -11.09 7.60
N HIS A 84 3.40 -10.25 6.64
CA HIS A 84 4.72 -9.61 6.67
C HIS A 84 4.69 -8.10 6.45
N VAL A 85 3.56 -7.44 6.17
CA VAL A 85 3.46 -6.01 6.42
C VAL A 85 3.45 -5.83 7.95
N PRO A 86 4.56 -5.39 8.54
CA PRO A 86 4.70 -5.41 9.98
C PRO A 86 3.67 -4.43 10.56
N LEU A 87 2.73 -4.95 11.36
CA LEU A 87 1.83 -4.17 12.18
C LEU A 87 0.74 -3.32 11.46
N ILE A 88 0.20 -3.69 10.29
CA ILE A 88 -1.04 -3.03 9.81
C ILE A 88 -2.13 -3.09 10.90
N GLY A 89 -2.31 -4.24 11.55
CA GLY A 89 -3.31 -4.39 12.62
C GLY A 89 -3.05 -3.53 13.86
N ALA A 90 -1.81 -3.44 14.34
CA ALA A 90 -1.49 -2.71 15.56
C ALA A 90 -1.37 -1.19 15.34
N VAL A 91 -0.86 -0.77 14.17
CA VAL A 91 -0.73 0.65 13.79
C VAL A 91 -2.09 1.24 13.42
N LEU A 92 -2.90 0.56 12.60
CA LEU A 92 -4.26 1.03 12.29
C LEU A 92 -5.14 1.09 13.55
N ARG A 93 -5.00 0.12 14.47
CA ARG A 93 -5.70 0.14 15.77
C ARG A 93 -5.26 1.34 16.62
N ARG A 94 -3.98 1.69 16.63
CA ARG A 94 -3.45 2.82 17.42
C ARG A 94 -3.78 4.18 16.81
N ILE A 95 -3.88 4.29 15.49
CA ILE A 95 -4.35 5.49 14.79
C ILE A 95 -5.86 5.68 15.04
N ARG A 96 -6.66 4.61 14.98
CA ARG A 96 -8.11 4.66 15.24
C ARG A 96 -8.46 5.00 16.70
N GLN A 97 -7.57 4.71 17.65
CA GLN A 97 -7.73 5.10 19.06
C GLN A 97 -7.39 6.57 19.35
N ARG A 98 -6.85 7.31 18.36
CA ARG A 98 -6.45 8.72 18.50
C ARG A 98 -7.30 9.67 17.65
N LEU A 99 -8.38 9.17 17.06
CA LEU A 99 -9.51 9.92 16.51
C LEU A 99 -10.70 9.73 17.45
#